data_AF-A0A8T7A1N6-F1
#
_entry.id   AF-A0A8T7A1N6-F1
#
_cell.length_a   1.000
_cell.length_b   1.000
_cell.length_c   1.000
_cell.angle_alpha   90.00
_cell.angle_beta   90.00
_cell.angle_gamma   90.00
#
_symmetry.space_group_name_H-M   'P 1'
#
loop_
_entity.id
_entity.type
_entity.pdbx_description
1 polymer ?
#
loop_
_entity_poly.entity_id
_entity_poly.type
_entity_poly.pdbx_seq_one_letter_code
_entity_poly.pdbx_strand_id
1 'polypeptide(L)'
;MKYIFISMFLNSFRILACFIFFAFSSQLSAEWQTEDAAIMGTTIRVEIWHADADVRQKGIDKVLAEMDRVNRLMSPYIEQSQLSKINKYAHEGP
;
A
#
# COMPACT_ATOMS: atom_id res chain seq x y z
N MET A 1 4.62 -32.70 51.55
CA MET A 1 5.00 -31.26 51.42
C MET A 1 6.07 -30.99 50.35
N LYS A 2 7.17 -31.77 50.24
CA LYS A 2 8.24 -31.54 49.24
C LYS A 2 7.80 -31.63 47.76
N TYR A 3 6.93 -32.57 47.42
CA TYR A 3 6.44 -32.76 46.04
C TYR A 3 5.52 -31.62 45.54
N ILE A 4 4.76 -30.99 46.44
CA ILE A 4 3.88 -29.87 46.13
C ILE A 4 4.71 -28.63 45.76
N PHE A 5 5.83 -28.40 46.48
CA PHE A 5 6.72 -27.26 46.23
C PHE A 5 7.43 -27.37 44.88
N ILE A 6 7.85 -28.59 44.50
CA ILE A 6 8.48 -28.88 43.20
C ILE A 6 7.47 -28.76 42.05
N SER A 7 6.24 -29.26 42.21
CA SER A 7 5.19 -29.09 41.19
C SER A 7 4.75 -27.64 41.03
N MET A 8 4.75 -26.86 42.13
CA MET A 8 4.48 -25.41 42.08
C MET A 8 5.56 -24.68 41.30
N PHE A 9 6.83 -25.00 41.54
CA PHE A 9 7.97 -24.41 40.82
C PHE A 9 7.97 -24.76 39.33
N LEU A 10 7.64 -26.00 38.96
CA LEU A 10 7.48 -26.42 37.56
C LEU A 10 6.28 -25.72 36.87
N ASN A 11 5.16 -25.52 37.58
CA ASN A 11 4.01 -24.78 37.04
C ASN A 11 4.32 -23.29 36.84
N SER A 12 5.06 -22.67 37.77
CA SER A 12 5.52 -21.28 37.61
C SER A 12 6.41 -21.10 36.38
N PHE A 13 7.30 -22.07 36.10
CA PHE A 13 8.15 -22.04 34.91
C PHE A 13 7.35 -22.20 33.60
N ARG A 14 6.33 -23.06 33.60
CA ARG A 14 5.41 -23.22 32.46
C ARG A 14 4.60 -21.94 32.18
N ILE A 15 4.10 -21.29 33.23
CA ILE A 15 3.37 -20.03 33.11
C ILE A 15 4.29 -18.95 32.53
N LEU A 16 5.53 -18.85 33.02
CA LEU A 16 6.51 -17.90 32.51
C LEU A 16 6.84 -18.15 31.03
N ALA A 17 7.02 -19.41 30.63
CA ALA A 17 7.25 -19.77 29.23
C ALA A 17 6.05 -19.40 28.33
N CYS A 18 4.81 -19.61 28.79
CA CYS A 18 3.62 -19.17 28.05
C CYS A 18 3.57 -17.64 27.88
N PHE A 19 3.92 -16.87 28.91
CA PHE A 19 3.99 -15.41 28.81
C PHE A 19 5.05 -14.93 27.80
N ILE A 20 6.20 -15.60 27.74
CA ILE A 20 7.26 -15.28 26.76
C ILE A 20 6.80 -15.60 25.34
N PHE A 21 6.15 -16.75 25.11
CA PHE A 21 5.62 -17.10 23.79
C PHE A 21 4.53 -16.13 23.33
N PHE A 22 3.66 -15.68 24.24
CA PHE A 22 2.61 -14.71 23.92
C PHE A 22 3.20 -13.34 23.57
N ALA A 23 4.28 -12.92 24.23
CA ALA A 23 4.96 -11.67 23.94
C ALA A 23 5.63 -11.63 22.55
N PHE A 24 5.89 -12.79 21.94
CA PHE A 24 6.50 -12.91 20.61
C PHE A 24 5.49 -13.10 19.47
N SER A 25 4.18 -12.98 19.72
CA SER A 25 3.22 -12.98 18.62
C SER A 25 3.40 -11.70 17.80
N SER A 26 4.14 -11.79 16.70
CA SER A 26 4.27 -10.70 15.75
C SER A 26 2.90 -10.35 15.17
N GLN A 27 2.52 -9.09 15.23
CA GLN A 27 1.28 -8.60 14.65
C GLN A 27 1.41 -8.62 13.13
N LEU A 28 0.90 -9.69 12.50
CA LEU A 28 0.84 -9.80 11.04
C LEU A 28 -0.29 -8.88 10.56
N SER A 29 0.03 -7.61 10.28
CA SER A 29 -0.96 -6.67 9.73
C SER A 29 -1.11 -6.90 8.23
N ALA A 30 -2.10 -7.69 7.84
CA ALA A 30 -2.52 -7.84 6.46
C ALA A 30 -3.47 -6.68 6.09
N GLU A 31 -2.93 -5.48 5.93
CA GLU A 31 -3.71 -4.29 5.63
C GLU A 31 -3.55 -3.86 4.17
N TRP A 32 -4.68 -3.53 3.53
CA TRP A 32 -4.69 -2.88 2.23
C TRP A 32 -4.23 -1.43 2.41
N GLN A 33 -3.28 -0.99 1.59
CA GLN A 33 -2.93 0.41 1.54
C GLN A 33 -3.73 1.09 0.45
N THR A 34 -4.39 2.19 0.80
CA THR A 34 -5.27 2.94 -0.09
C THR A 34 -4.79 4.38 -0.21
N GLU A 35 -4.79 4.91 -1.43
CA GLU A 35 -4.51 6.32 -1.69
C GLU A 35 -5.48 6.89 -2.73
N ASP A 36 -6.01 8.08 -2.44
CA ASP A 36 -6.92 8.81 -3.32
C ASP A 36 -6.18 10.02 -3.93
N ALA A 37 -6.34 10.24 -5.23
CA ALA A 37 -5.73 11.36 -5.93
C ALA A 37 -6.71 12.01 -6.93
N ALA A 38 -6.62 13.33 -7.08
CA ALA A 38 -7.39 14.07 -8.08
C ALA A 38 -6.59 14.18 -9.39
N ILE A 39 -6.90 13.33 -10.38
CA ILE A 39 -6.20 13.27 -11.66
C ILE A 39 -7.23 13.18 -12.80
N MET A 40 -6.96 13.85 -13.93
CA MET A 40 -7.84 13.87 -15.11
C MET A 40 -9.28 14.34 -14.82
N GLY A 41 -9.45 15.30 -13.92
CA GLY A 41 -10.75 15.92 -13.62
C GLY A 41 -11.71 15.04 -12.78
N THR A 42 -11.20 13.96 -12.19
CA THR A 42 -11.94 13.10 -11.27
C THR A 42 -11.04 12.64 -10.12
N THR A 43 -11.64 12.01 -9.11
CA THR A 43 -10.90 11.29 -8.07
C THR A 43 -10.64 9.87 -8.53
N ILE A 44 -9.38 9.45 -8.46
CA ILE A 44 -8.95 8.06 -8.62
C ILE A 44 -8.58 7.50 -7.25
N ARG A 45 -8.78 6.19 -7.07
CA ARG A 45 -8.39 5.43 -5.87
C ARG A 45 -7.47 4.30 -6.27
N VAL A 46 -6.37 4.14 -5.55
CA VAL A 46 -5.41 3.04 -5.71
C VAL A 46 -5.42 2.22 -4.43
N GLU A 47 -5.66 0.91 -4.56
CA GLU A 47 -5.64 -0.03 -3.44
C GLU A 47 -4.63 -1.13 -3.73
N ILE A 48 -3.64 -1.31 -2.83
CA ILE A 48 -2.59 -2.32 -2.98
C ILE A 48 -2.44 -3.12 -1.70
N TRP A 49 -2.41 -4.44 -1.85
CA TRP A 49 -2.01 -5.36 -0.81
C TRP A 49 -0.65 -5.96 -1.11
N HIS A 50 0.21 -5.92 -0.11
CA HIS A 50 1.47 -6.64 -0.08
C HIS A 50 1.95 -6.72 1.37
N ALA A 51 2.68 -7.77 1.75
CA ALA A 51 3.17 -7.93 3.13
C ALA A 51 4.15 -6.82 3.55
N ASP A 52 5.05 -6.46 2.62
CA ASP A 52 6.00 -5.36 2.79
C ASP A 52 5.34 -4.01 2.46
N ALA A 53 5.37 -3.09 3.42
CA ALA A 53 4.82 -1.74 3.31
C ALA A 53 5.53 -0.88 2.26
N ASP A 54 6.84 -1.02 2.11
CA ASP A 54 7.61 -0.26 1.13
C ASP A 54 7.24 -0.67 -0.29
N VAL A 55 6.92 -1.95 -0.48
CA VAL A 55 6.45 -2.47 -1.77
C VAL A 55 5.05 -1.92 -2.09
N ARG A 56 4.16 -1.82 -1.10
CA ARG A 56 2.84 -1.20 -1.29
C ARG A 56 2.97 0.25 -1.72
N GLN A 57 3.76 1.06 -1.00
CA GLN A 57 3.97 2.46 -1.35
C GLN A 57 4.56 2.61 -2.75
N LYS A 58 5.61 1.85 -3.08
CA LYS A 58 6.21 1.88 -4.43
C LYS A 58 5.21 1.50 -5.52
N GLY A 59 4.29 0.59 -5.24
CA GLY A 59 3.22 0.22 -6.15
C GLY A 59 2.27 1.39 -6.40
N ILE A 60 1.85 2.07 -5.32
CA ILE A 60 0.96 3.23 -5.39
C ILE A 60 1.64 4.36 -6.18
N ASP A 61 2.88 4.70 -5.84
CA ASP A 61 3.65 5.75 -6.51
C ASP A 61 3.76 5.49 -8.01
N LYS A 62 3.99 4.23 -8.41
CA LYS A 62 4.05 3.84 -9.83
C LYS A 62 2.72 4.04 -10.54
N VAL A 63 1.60 3.66 -9.92
CA VAL A 63 0.27 3.85 -10.51
C VAL A 63 -0.01 5.35 -10.66
N LEU A 64 0.20 6.15 -9.61
CA LEU A 64 -0.05 7.58 -9.66
C LEU A 64 0.84 8.29 -10.69
N ALA A 65 2.12 7.93 -10.78
CA ALA A 65 3.03 8.47 -11.79
C ALA A 65 2.60 8.13 -13.22
N GLU A 66 2.09 6.91 -13.45
CA GLU A 66 1.59 6.51 -14.76
C GLU A 66 0.29 7.24 -15.11
N MET A 67 -0.62 7.40 -14.15
CA MET A 67 -1.85 8.17 -14.34
C MET A 67 -1.56 9.64 -14.67
N ASP A 68 -0.56 10.23 -14.03
CA ASP A 68 -0.10 11.58 -14.34
C ASP A 68 0.61 11.68 -15.71
N ARG A 69 1.36 10.65 -16.11
CA ARG A 69 1.92 10.54 -17.48
C ARG A 69 0.81 10.51 -18.53
N VAL A 70 -0.23 9.73 -18.30
CA VAL A 70 -1.42 9.66 -19.17
C VAL A 70 -2.13 11.01 -19.21
N ASN A 71 -2.33 11.66 -18.07
CA ASN A 71 -2.94 12.99 -18.00
C ASN A 71 -2.19 14.03 -18.85
N ARG A 72 -0.86 14.07 -18.75
CA ARG A 72 -0.02 14.94 -19.59
C ARG A 72 -0.12 14.64 -21.09
N LEU A 73 -0.37 13.39 -21.46
CA LEU A 73 -0.48 12.96 -22.85
C LEU A 73 -1.86 13.27 -23.44
N MET A 74 -2.90 12.99 -22.66
CA MET A 74 -4.27 12.84 -23.14
C MET A 74 -5.23 13.94 -22.68
N SER A 75 -4.83 14.83 -21.78
CA SER A 75 -5.73 15.90 -21.35
C SER A 75 -5.94 16.92 -22.48
N PRO A 76 -7.18 17.16 -22.92
CA PRO A 76 -7.50 18.21 -23.90
C PRO A 76 -7.39 19.62 -23.28
N TYR A 77 -7.27 19.71 -21.96
CA TYR A 77 -7.15 20.97 -21.22
C TYR A 77 -5.70 21.37 -20.94
N ILE A 78 -4.74 20.49 -21.23
CA ILE A 78 -3.31 20.79 -21.14
C ILE A 78 -2.82 21.13 -22.54
N GLU A 79 -2.45 22.40 -22.77
CA GLU A 79 -2.04 22.88 -24.11
C GLU A 79 -0.86 22.09 -24.69
N GLN A 80 0.10 21.73 -23.85
CA GLN A 80 1.29 20.97 -24.26
C GLN A 80 1.06 19.47 -24.47
N SER A 81 -0.15 18.95 -24.20
CA SER A 81 -0.44 17.53 -24.37
C SER A 81 -0.36 17.11 -25.84
N GLN A 82 -0.10 15.83 -26.08
CA GLN A 82 -0.07 15.32 -27.45
C GLN A 82 -1.44 15.40 -28.09
N LEU A 83 -2.51 15.12 -27.33
CA LEU A 83 -3.88 15.26 -27.82
C LEU A 83 -4.19 16.71 -28.23
N SER A 84 -3.82 17.69 -27.42
CA SER A 84 -4.05 19.12 -27.74
C SER A 84 -3.31 19.54 -29.01
N LYS A 85 -2.09 19.05 -29.22
CA LYS A 85 -1.33 19.30 -30.46
C LYS A 85 -2.02 18.68 -31.67
N ILE A 86 -2.40 17.41 -31.59
CA ILE A 86 -3.13 16.73 -32.68
C ILE A 86 -4.40 17.50 -33.03
N ASN A 87 -5.19 17.90 -32.04
CA ASN A 87 -6.42 18.66 -32.26
C ASN A 87 -6.15 20.02 -32.92
N LYS A 88 -5.09 20.73 -32.51
CA LYS A 88 -4.71 22.02 -33.08
C LYS A 88 -4.31 21.93 -34.56
N TYR A 89 -3.56 20.90 -34.91
CA TYR A 89 -3.00 20.72 -36.26
C TYR A 89 -3.83 19.79 -37.17
N ALA A 90 -5.00 19.32 -36.71
CA ALA A 90 -5.84 18.39 -37.46
C ALA A 90 -6.26 18.87 -38.86
N HIS A 91 -6.32 20.19 -39.07
CA HIS A 91 -6.67 20.80 -40.35
C HIS A 91 -5.58 20.66 -41.43
N GLU A 92 -4.35 20.31 -41.05
CA GLU A 92 -3.21 20.18 -41.98
C GLU A 92 -3.26 18.88 -42.79
N GLY A 93 -4.07 17.90 -42.38
CA GLY A 93 -4.14 16.58 -43.02
C GLY A 93 -2.91 15.71 -42.72
N PRO A 94 -2.92 14.42 -43.13
CA PRO A 94 -1.76 13.53 -43.05
C PRO A 94 -0.68 13.80 -44.12
#